data_AF-A0A645G0Y8-F1
#
_entry.id   AF-A0A645G0Y8-F1
#
_cell.length_a   1.000
_cell.length_b   1.000
_cell.length_c   1.000
_cell.angle_alpha   90.00
_cell.angle_beta   90.00
_cell.angle_gamma   90.00
#
_symmetry.space_group_name_H-M   'P 1'
#
loop_
_entity.id
_entity.type
_entity.pdbx_description
1 polymer ?
#
loop_
_entity_poly.entity_id
_entity_poly.type
_entity_poly.pdbx_seq_one_letter_code
_entity_poly.pdbx_strand_id
1 'polypeptide(L)'
;MLEHLYYAGTLGIHHKQGAIKYYDLIERCLPNELTQEPSGFENDGQLYNFLLTRRIGSVGLLWNKASPAWLGFPDFKTPQRNDTFELLVKAGIIKPLRVEGMRDLLYMLTEDEPLMEKARSQLDFEQRCELIAPLDNMMWDRKLIEAIFDYTYTWEIYAPKEKRKYGYYVLPVLMGEHFAGRIEPVVNKKTGDMQIKGLWFESGIDEGDTHVKTSLDDCLARFSRFHQLSNM
;
A
#
# COMPACT_ATOMS: atom_id res chain seq x y z
N MET A 1 -8.88 -19.83 -18.02
CA MET A 1 -8.37 -21.18 -17.71
C MET A 1 -7.04 -21.12 -16.95
N LEU A 2 -5.97 -20.56 -17.51
CA LEU A 2 -4.65 -20.49 -16.83
C LEU A 2 -4.65 -19.69 -15.52
N GLU A 3 -5.36 -18.56 -15.48
CA GLU A 3 -5.42 -17.73 -14.26
C GLU A 3 -6.10 -18.45 -13.08
N HIS A 4 -7.12 -19.27 -13.36
CA HIS A 4 -7.76 -20.08 -12.32
C HIS A 4 -6.80 -21.14 -11.77
N LEU A 5 -6.06 -21.82 -12.64
CA LEU A 5 -5.05 -22.80 -12.23
C LEU A 5 -3.89 -22.16 -11.46
N TYR A 6 -3.56 -20.90 -11.78
CA TYR A 6 -2.60 -20.11 -11.00
C TYR A 6 -3.13 -19.79 -9.59
N TYR A 7 -4.36 -19.30 -9.47
CA TYR A 7 -4.97 -19.02 -8.15
C TYR A 7 -5.22 -20.28 -7.32
N ALA A 8 -5.49 -21.41 -7.95
CA ALA A 8 -5.60 -22.71 -7.29
C ALA A 8 -4.25 -23.30 -6.86
N GLY A 9 -3.14 -22.64 -7.19
CA GLY A 9 -1.79 -23.12 -6.88
C GLY A 9 -1.31 -24.27 -7.77
N THR A 10 -2.06 -24.68 -8.80
CA THR A 10 -1.65 -25.74 -9.73
C THR A 10 -0.54 -25.30 -10.69
N LEU A 11 -0.58 -24.03 -11.11
CA LEU A 11 0.43 -23.43 -11.98
C LEU A 11 1.19 -22.32 -11.26
N GLY A 12 2.48 -22.22 -11.50
CA GLY A 12 3.33 -21.09 -11.14
C GLY A 12 3.68 -20.22 -12.35
N ILE A 13 4.11 -18.98 -12.12
CA ILE A 13 4.76 -18.18 -13.16
C ILE A 13 6.23 -18.61 -13.19
N HIS A 14 6.60 -19.46 -14.16
CA HIS A 14 7.98 -19.94 -14.32
C HIS A 14 8.92 -18.80 -14.73
N HIS A 15 8.52 -17.99 -15.72
CA HIS A 15 9.25 -16.77 -16.09
C HIS A 15 8.35 -15.79 -16.85
N LYS A 16 8.91 -14.62 -17.16
CA LYS A 16 8.28 -13.59 -18.00
C LYS A 16 9.19 -13.21 -19.15
N GLN A 17 8.61 -13.02 -20.34
CA GLN A 17 9.27 -12.37 -21.47
C GLN A 17 8.50 -11.08 -21.78
N GLY A 18 9.06 -9.94 -21.36
CA GLY A 18 8.33 -8.67 -21.36
C GLY A 18 7.07 -8.75 -20.48
N ALA A 19 5.92 -8.43 -21.06
CA ALA A 19 4.62 -8.51 -20.38
C ALA A 19 3.98 -9.91 -20.41
N ILE A 20 4.55 -10.85 -21.17
CA ILE A 20 4.00 -12.21 -21.34
C ILE A 20 4.47 -13.09 -20.18
N LYS A 21 3.53 -13.75 -19.51
CA LYS A 21 3.77 -14.72 -18.44
C LYS A 21 3.78 -16.13 -19.03
N TYR A 22 4.81 -16.91 -18.71
CA TYR A 22 4.91 -18.33 -19.06
C TYR A 22 4.65 -19.14 -17.79
N TYR A 23 3.65 -20.02 -17.87
CA TYR A 23 3.22 -20.84 -16.74
C TYR A 23 3.79 -22.26 -16.87
N ASP A 24 4.11 -22.87 -15.74
CA ASP A 24 4.43 -24.29 -15.63
C ASP A 24 3.77 -24.84 -14.35
N LEU A 25 3.81 -26.16 -14.17
CA LEU A 25 3.37 -26.81 -12.95
C LEU A 25 4.11 -26.24 -11.73
N ILE A 26 3.39 -26.03 -10.63
CA ILE A 26 3.95 -25.38 -9.44
C ILE A 26 5.15 -26.15 -8.87
N GLU A 27 5.16 -27.47 -8.97
CA GLU A 27 6.23 -28.37 -8.50
C GLU A 27 7.52 -28.25 -9.32
N ARG A 28 7.46 -27.64 -10.51
CA ARG A 28 8.65 -27.28 -11.30
C ARG A 28 9.13 -25.87 -11.01
N CYS A 29 8.29 -25.06 -10.37
CA CYS A 29 8.59 -23.67 -10.03
C CYS A 29 9.13 -23.52 -8.60
N LEU A 30 8.74 -24.40 -7.68
CA LEU A 30 9.08 -24.35 -6.26
C LEU A 30 9.60 -25.72 -5.78
N PRO A 31 10.44 -25.75 -4.72
CA PRO A 31 10.85 -27.00 -4.07
C PRO A 31 9.65 -27.88 -3.67
N ASN A 32 9.81 -29.20 -3.81
CA ASN A 32 8.74 -30.16 -3.53
C ASN A 32 8.25 -30.10 -2.08
N GLU A 33 9.12 -29.73 -1.15
CA GLU A 33 8.78 -29.59 0.27
C GLU A 33 7.68 -28.56 0.48
N LEU A 34 7.66 -27.48 -0.33
CA LEU A 34 6.66 -26.41 -0.22
C LEU A 34 5.36 -26.73 -0.96
N THR A 35 5.40 -27.56 -2.00
CA THR A 35 4.22 -27.89 -2.82
C THR A 35 3.44 -29.08 -2.30
N GLN A 36 4.08 -29.95 -1.50
CA GLN A 36 3.46 -31.11 -0.85
C GLN A 36 3.07 -30.84 0.61
N GLU A 37 3.47 -29.70 1.18
CA GLU A 37 3.05 -29.31 2.52
C GLU A 37 1.53 -29.06 2.54
N PRO A 38 0.77 -29.72 3.44
CA PRO A 38 -0.65 -29.45 3.56
C PRO A 38 -0.86 -28.00 4.03
N SER A 39 -2.04 -27.44 3.73
CA SER A 39 -2.44 -26.15 4.28
C SER A 39 -2.21 -26.13 5.79
N GLY A 40 -1.48 -25.13 6.29
CA GLY A 40 -1.32 -24.88 7.72
C GLY A 40 -2.60 -24.37 8.40
N PHE A 41 -3.72 -24.28 7.68
CA PHE A 41 -5.03 -23.86 8.16
C PHE A 41 -6.04 -24.99 8.00
N GLU A 42 -6.69 -25.36 9.11
CA GLU A 42 -7.71 -26.41 9.19
C GLU A 42 -9.07 -25.98 8.60
N ASN A 43 -9.34 -24.66 8.60
CA ASN A 43 -10.56 -24.08 8.07
C ASN A 43 -10.34 -22.62 7.66
N ASP A 44 -11.29 -22.06 6.90
CA ASP A 44 -11.23 -20.68 6.41
C ASP A 44 -11.14 -19.64 7.54
N GLY A 45 -11.69 -19.92 8.72
CA GLY A 45 -11.58 -19.03 9.88
C GLY A 45 -10.13 -18.83 10.33
N GLN A 46 -9.33 -19.90 10.37
CA GLN A 46 -7.89 -19.80 10.68
C GLN A 46 -7.13 -19.05 9.58
N LEU A 47 -7.49 -19.28 8.31
CA LEU A 47 -6.94 -18.51 7.18
C LEU A 47 -7.29 -17.03 7.30
N TYR A 48 -8.53 -16.67 7.63
CA TYR A 48 -8.96 -15.29 7.82
C TYR A 48 -8.24 -14.61 8.97
N ASN A 49 -8.05 -15.29 10.10
CA ASN A 49 -7.27 -14.77 11.22
C ASN A 49 -5.85 -14.39 10.79
N PHE A 50 -5.19 -15.30 10.06
CA PHE A 50 -3.84 -15.08 9.52
C PHE A 50 -3.82 -13.91 8.53
N LEU A 51 -4.69 -13.93 7.53
CA LEU A 51 -4.72 -12.91 6.49
C LEU A 51 -5.07 -11.52 7.04
N LEU A 52 -6.07 -11.42 7.92
CA LEU A 52 -6.47 -10.15 8.54
C LEU A 52 -5.33 -9.59 9.38
N THR A 53 -4.72 -10.40 10.24
CA THR A 53 -3.59 -9.98 11.08
C THR A 53 -2.45 -9.45 10.22
N ARG A 54 -2.05 -10.19 9.17
CA ARG A 54 -1.03 -9.72 8.22
C ARG A 54 -1.44 -8.46 7.49
N ARG A 55 -2.72 -8.33 7.13
CA ARG A 55 -3.22 -7.16 6.40
C ARG A 55 -3.15 -5.91 7.28
N ILE A 56 -3.63 -5.97 8.52
CA ILE A 56 -3.52 -4.88 9.49
C ILE A 56 -2.05 -4.54 9.74
N GLY A 57 -1.20 -5.52 10.04
CA GLY A 57 0.23 -5.27 10.27
C GLY A 57 0.94 -4.65 9.07
N SER A 58 0.49 -4.94 7.85
CA SER A 58 1.08 -4.34 6.65
C SER A 58 0.64 -2.89 6.42
N VAL A 59 -0.61 -2.55 6.73
CA VAL A 59 -1.19 -1.21 6.48
C VAL A 59 -1.06 -0.29 7.70
N GLY A 60 -0.92 -0.85 8.90
CA GLY A 60 -0.90 -0.17 10.19
C GLY A 60 -2.29 -0.03 10.80
N LEU A 61 -3.21 0.63 10.11
CA LEU A 61 -4.57 0.91 10.59
C LEU A 61 -5.62 0.55 9.55
N LEU A 62 -6.64 -0.22 9.95
CA LEU A 62 -7.79 -0.54 9.09
C LEU A 62 -9.11 -0.51 9.85
N TRP A 63 -10.18 -0.12 9.19
CA TRP A 63 -11.54 -0.24 9.71
C TRP A 63 -12.14 -1.63 9.45
N ASN A 64 -13.16 -2.00 10.22
CA ASN A 64 -14.00 -3.16 9.91
C ASN A 64 -15.13 -2.77 8.92
N LYS A 65 -14.78 -2.53 7.65
CA LYS A 65 -15.74 -2.19 6.57
C LYS A 65 -15.44 -2.95 5.28
N ALA A 66 -16.37 -2.90 4.31
CA ALA A 66 -16.06 -3.28 2.94
C ALA A 66 -14.97 -2.34 2.39
N SER A 67 -13.82 -2.90 2.04
CA SER A 67 -12.60 -2.17 1.67
C SER A 67 -11.83 -2.94 0.60
N PRO A 68 -11.18 -2.25 -0.36
CA PRO A 68 -10.22 -2.87 -1.26
C PRO A 68 -9.04 -3.53 -0.54
N ALA A 69 -8.75 -3.16 0.71
CA ALA A 69 -7.73 -3.82 1.52
C ALA A 69 -8.02 -5.31 1.73
N TRP A 70 -9.27 -5.78 1.58
CA TRP A 70 -9.62 -7.19 1.70
C TRP A 70 -9.54 -7.97 0.38
N LEU A 71 -9.02 -7.35 -0.69
CA LEU A 71 -8.80 -8.05 -1.95
C LEU A 71 -7.87 -9.25 -1.73
N GLY A 72 -8.24 -10.39 -2.32
CA GLY A 72 -7.53 -11.66 -2.17
C GLY A 72 -8.01 -12.54 -1.00
N PHE A 73 -8.99 -12.09 -0.21
CA PHE A 73 -9.60 -12.92 0.82
C PHE A 73 -10.81 -13.65 0.22
N PRO A 74 -10.83 -15.00 0.15
CA PRO A 74 -11.95 -15.76 -0.40
C PRO A 74 -13.18 -15.63 0.51
N ASP A 75 -14.35 -15.30 -0.04
CA ASP A 75 -15.63 -15.21 0.68
C ASP A 75 -15.65 -14.39 1.98
N PHE A 76 -14.73 -13.43 2.11
CA PHE A 76 -14.60 -12.59 3.30
C PHE A 76 -15.60 -11.43 3.31
N LYS A 77 -16.87 -11.79 3.53
CA LYS A 77 -18.00 -10.84 3.60
C LYS A 77 -18.18 -10.32 5.02
N THR A 78 -19.21 -9.49 5.22
CA THR A 78 -19.47 -8.83 6.50
C THR A 78 -19.58 -9.79 7.69
N PRO A 79 -20.29 -10.94 7.63
CA PRO A 79 -20.34 -11.87 8.76
C PRO A 79 -18.96 -12.42 9.13
N GLN A 80 -18.26 -13.01 8.17
CA GLN A 80 -16.91 -13.59 8.37
C GLN A 80 -15.93 -12.53 8.89
N ARG A 81 -15.99 -11.33 8.33
CA ARG A 81 -15.14 -10.21 8.76
C ARG A 81 -15.44 -9.82 10.20
N ASN A 82 -16.70 -9.62 10.56
CA ASN A 82 -17.07 -9.26 11.93
C ASN A 82 -16.62 -10.32 12.94
N ASP A 83 -16.87 -11.60 12.64
CA ASP A 83 -16.48 -12.71 13.50
C ASP A 83 -14.95 -12.77 13.68
N THR A 84 -14.19 -12.56 12.59
CA THR A 84 -12.72 -12.54 12.63
C THR A 84 -12.19 -11.36 13.44
N PHE A 85 -12.74 -10.15 13.25
CA PHE A 85 -12.37 -8.97 14.05
C PHE A 85 -12.68 -9.19 15.54
N GLU A 86 -13.87 -9.70 15.88
CA GLU A 86 -14.26 -9.98 17.27
C GLU A 86 -13.32 -11.01 17.91
N LEU A 87 -13.03 -12.10 17.20
CA LEU A 87 -12.12 -13.14 17.67
C LEU A 87 -10.72 -12.59 17.94
N LEU A 88 -10.15 -11.81 17.01
CA LEU A 88 -8.79 -11.27 17.15
C LEU A 88 -8.70 -10.18 18.23
N VAL A 89 -9.75 -9.38 18.44
CA VAL A 89 -9.84 -8.45 19.57
C VAL A 89 -9.89 -9.21 20.88
N LYS A 90 -10.75 -10.22 20.99
CA LYS A 90 -10.87 -11.06 22.20
C LYS A 90 -9.57 -11.81 22.51
N ALA A 91 -8.84 -12.23 21.48
CA ALA A 91 -7.53 -12.86 21.61
C ALA A 91 -6.40 -11.87 21.94
N GLY A 92 -6.65 -10.55 21.91
CA GLY A 92 -5.66 -9.52 22.16
C GLY A 92 -4.63 -9.34 21.03
N ILE A 93 -4.88 -9.89 19.83
CA ILE A 93 -3.99 -9.78 18.68
C ILE A 93 -4.11 -8.41 18.01
N ILE A 94 -5.33 -7.88 17.95
CA ILE A 94 -5.62 -6.54 17.44
C ILE A 94 -6.36 -5.74 18.49
N LYS A 95 -6.26 -4.41 18.42
CA LYS A 95 -6.99 -3.51 19.31
C LYS A 95 -7.75 -2.42 18.56
N PRO A 96 -8.98 -2.09 18.99
CA PRO A 96 -9.71 -0.96 18.45
C PRO A 96 -9.13 0.36 18.98
N LEU A 97 -9.13 1.38 18.14
CA LEU A 97 -8.80 2.76 18.49
C LEU A 97 -9.77 3.74 17.84
N ARG A 98 -9.89 4.91 18.48
CA ARG A 98 -10.64 6.06 17.94
C ARG A 98 -9.63 7.06 17.42
N VAL A 99 -9.79 7.45 16.17
CA VAL A 99 -9.08 8.59 15.58
C VAL A 99 -9.97 9.81 15.71
N GLU A 100 -9.37 10.95 16.04
CA GLU A 100 -10.09 12.23 16.12
C GLU A 100 -10.82 12.54 14.81
N GLY A 101 -12.02 13.09 14.89
CA GLY A 101 -12.84 13.40 13.71
C GLY A 101 -13.47 12.18 13.02
N MET A 102 -13.12 10.95 13.39
CA MET A 102 -13.67 9.73 12.80
C MET A 102 -14.73 9.08 13.67
N ARG A 103 -15.86 8.72 13.06
CA ARG A 103 -16.93 7.96 13.74
C ARG A 103 -16.57 6.49 13.93
N ASP A 104 -15.96 5.89 12.91
CA ASP A 104 -15.65 4.48 12.87
C ASP A 104 -14.39 4.15 13.65
N LEU A 105 -14.35 2.95 14.23
CA LEU A 105 -13.14 2.43 14.84
C LEU A 105 -12.16 2.00 13.76
N LEU A 106 -10.89 2.31 13.99
CA LEU A 106 -9.78 1.65 13.32
C LEU A 106 -9.20 0.58 14.24
N TYR A 107 -8.47 -0.34 13.66
CA TYR A 107 -7.84 -1.44 14.36
C TYR A 107 -6.36 -1.51 13.95
N MET A 108 -5.51 -1.69 14.93
CA MET A 108 -4.07 -1.91 14.81
C MET A 108 -3.70 -3.26 15.42
N LEU A 109 -2.50 -3.76 15.14
CA LEU A 109 -1.96 -4.87 15.93
C LEU A 109 -1.69 -4.39 17.36
N THR A 110 -1.97 -5.24 18.34
CA THR A 110 -1.67 -4.90 19.74
C THR A 110 -0.17 -4.73 19.96
N GLU A 111 0.67 -5.48 19.24
CA GLU A 111 2.13 -5.36 19.32
C GLU A 111 2.68 -4.01 18.83
N ASP A 112 1.91 -3.26 18.03
CA ASP A 112 2.28 -1.93 17.53
C ASP A 112 1.95 -0.81 18.55
N GLU A 113 1.39 -1.13 19.72
CA GLU A 113 1.05 -0.15 20.76
C GLU A 113 2.23 0.73 21.19
N PRO A 114 3.45 0.20 21.42
CA PRO A 114 4.60 1.04 21.73
C PRO A 114 4.95 2.03 20.60
N LEU A 115 4.73 1.65 19.34
CA LEU A 115 4.96 2.54 18.19
C LEU A 115 3.92 3.65 18.15
N MET A 116 2.64 3.34 18.39
CA MET A 116 1.57 4.32 18.48
C MET A 116 1.79 5.31 19.62
N GLU A 117 2.15 4.83 20.82
CA GLU A 117 2.45 5.72 21.96
C GLU A 117 3.68 6.60 21.70
N LYS A 118 4.69 6.07 21.01
CA LYS A 118 5.84 6.86 20.57
C LYS A 118 5.41 7.96 19.59
N ALA A 119 4.62 7.64 18.57
CA ALA A 119 4.11 8.63 17.61
C ALA A 119 3.25 9.69 18.31
N ARG A 120 2.45 9.31 19.31
CA ARG A 120 1.61 10.22 20.09
C ARG A 120 2.40 11.14 21.03
N SER A 121 3.57 10.70 21.52
CA SER A 121 4.35 11.41 22.55
C SER A 121 5.57 12.15 22.00
N GLN A 122 6.08 11.76 20.84
CA GLN A 122 7.24 12.39 20.19
C GLN A 122 6.78 13.11 18.92
N LEU A 123 6.51 14.41 19.05
CA LEU A 123 6.18 15.27 17.91
C LEU A 123 7.41 15.65 17.07
N ASP A 124 8.62 15.50 17.62
CA ASP A 124 9.88 15.73 16.90
C ASP A 124 10.46 14.39 16.41
N PHE A 125 10.00 13.95 15.23
CA PHE A 125 10.71 12.96 14.44
C PHE A 125 11.29 13.62 13.19
N GLU A 126 12.35 13.03 12.64
CA GLU A 126 12.92 13.51 11.38
C GLU A 126 11.88 13.35 10.27
N GLN A 127 11.32 14.48 9.82
CA GLN A 127 10.34 14.49 8.75
C GLN A 127 10.99 13.96 7.48
N ARG A 128 10.33 12.99 6.86
CA ARG A 128 10.76 12.42 5.57
C ARG A 128 9.76 12.81 4.49
N CYS A 129 10.28 13.02 3.29
CA CYS A 129 9.49 13.11 2.08
C CYS A 129 9.65 11.79 1.29
N GLU A 130 8.55 11.15 0.94
CA GLU A 130 8.52 9.90 0.18
C GLU A 130 7.46 9.92 -0.92
N LEU A 131 7.76 9.26 -2.04
CA LEU A 131 6.81 9.08 -3.14
C LEU A 131 6.08 7.75 -2.96
N ILE A 132 4.78 7.80 -2.73
CA ILE A 132 4.00 6.59 -2.46
C ILE A 132 3.55 5.97 -3.78
N ALA A 133 3.79 4.68 -3.97
CA ALA A 133 3.33 4.00 -5.18
C ALA A 133 1.79 3.90 -5.18
N PRO A 134 1.09 4.01 -6.33
CA PRO A 134 -0.38 3.93 -6.36
C PRO A 134 -0.94 2.58 -5.93
N LEU A 135 -0.08 1.55 -5.93
CA LEU A 135 -0.38 0.17 -5.54
C LEU A 135 0.26 -0.21 -4.20
N ASP A 136 0.92 0.75 -3.54
CA ASP A 136 1.35 0.58 -2.16
C ASP A 136 0.14 0.21 -1.29
N ASN A 137 0.34 -0.63 -0.30
CA ASN A 137 -0.74 -1.15 0.52
C ASN A 137 -1.44 -0.07 1.35
N MET A 138 -0.73 1.01 1.70
CA MET A 138 -1.32 2.21 2.28
C MET A 138 -2.40 2.82 1.37
N MET A 139 -2.20 2.77 0.05
CA MET A 139 -3.07 3.42 -0.94
C MET A 139 -4.24 2.55 -1.43
N TRP A 140 -4.39 1.31 -0.93
CA TRP A 140 -5.46 0.42 -1.37
C TRP A 140 -6.85 0.96 -1.03
N ASP A 141 -7.04 1.46 0.19
CA ASP A 141 -8.31 2.05 0.61
C ASP A 141 -8.25 3.58 0.57
N ARG A 142 -8.57 4.14 -0.59
CA ARG A 142 -8.57 5.60 -0.81
C ARG A 142 -9.56 6.34 0.07
N LYS A 143 -10.65 5.69 0.51
CA LYS A 143 -11.60 6.32 1.44
C LYS A 143 -11.00 6.42 2.83
N LEU A 144 -10.18 5.45 3.23
CA LEU A 144 -9.46 5.50 4.50
C LEU A 144 -8.42 6.61 4.47
N ILE A 145 -7.68 6.72 3.37
CA ILE A 145 -6.72 7.81 3.16
C ILE A 145 -7.41 9.18 3.19
N GLU A 146 -8.54 9.34 2.49
CA GLU A 146 -9.35 10.56 2.55
C GLU A 146 -9.82 10.86 3.99
N ALA A 147 -10.28 9.85 4.72
CA ALA A 147 -10.79 10.04 6.08
C ALA A 147 -9.70 10.40 7.11
N ILE A 148 -8.46 9.90 6.95
CA ILE A 148 -7.36 10.16 7.88
C ILE A 148 -6.59 11.43 7.51
N PHE A 149 -6.34 11.65 6.22
CA PHE A 149 -5.41 12.67 5.73
C PHE A 149 -6.09 13.84 4.99
N ASP A 150 -7.41 13.83 4.84
CA ASP A 150 -8.16 14.77 3.99
C ASP A 150 -7.60 14.85 2.55
N TYR A 151 -7.09 13.71 2.07
CA TYR A 151 -6.38 13.62 0.79
C TYR A 151 -7.13 12.74 -0.20
N THR A 152 -7.67 13.36 -1.25
CA THR A 152 -8.31 12.64 -2.35
C THR A 152 -7.30 12.24 -3.42
N TYR A 153 -7.27 10.95 -3.73
CA TYR A 153 -6.39 10.39 -4.75
C TYR A 153 -7.13 9.46 -5.72
N THR A 154 -6.87 9.62 -7.02
CA THR A 154 -7.31 8.71 -8.07
C THR A 154 -6.12 8.31 -8.92
N TRP A 155 -5.94 7.00 -9.14
CA TRP A 155 -4.94 6.51 -10.09
C TRP A 155 -5.51 6.57 -11.51
N GLU A 156 -5.15 7.62 -12.24
CA GLU A 156 -5.77 8.00 -13.53
C GLU A 156 -5.16 7.29 -14.75
N ILE A 157 -4.37 6.24 -14.53
CA ILE A 157 -3.69 5.49 -15.60
C ILE A 157 -4.68 4.93 -16.64
N TYR A 158 -5.88 4.56 -16.19
CA TYR A 158 -6.95 4.03 -17.03
C TYR A 158 -7.87 5.11 -17.61
N ALA A 159 -7.76 6.36 -17.16
CA ALA A 159 -8.53 7.45 -17.71
C ALA A 159 -7.97 7.85 -19.09
N PRO A 160 -8.84 8.18 -20.07
CA PRO A 160 -8.42 8.83 -21.30
C PRO A 160 -7.60 10.09 -21.01
N LYS A 161 -6.61 10.40 -21.86
CA LYS A 161 -5.62 11.45 -21.61
C LYS A 161 -6.28 12.80 -21.30
N GLU A 162 -7.32 13.14 -22.04
CA GLU A 162 -8.09 14.39 -21.95
C GLU A 162 -8.98 14.48 -20.71
N LYS A 163 -9.20 13.38 -20.00
CA LYS A 163 -10.00 13.33 -18.76
C LYS A 163 -9.15 13.27 -17.49
N ARG A 164 -7.83 13.22 -17.61
CA ARG A 164 -6.92 13.18 -16.45
C ARG A 164 -6.85 14.56 -15.82
N LYS A 165 -6.96 14.61 -14.50
CA LYS A 165 -6.79 15.82 -13.70
C LYS A 165 -5.31 16.16 -13.50
N TYR A 166 -4.48 15.14 -13.27
CA TYR A 166 -3.06 15.34 -12.96
C TYR A 166 -2.16 14.72 -14.05
N GLY A 167 -2.21 13.40 -14.24
CA GLY A 167 -1.23 12.72 -15.10
C GLY A 167 -1.49 11.23 -15.30
N TYR A 168 -0.60 10.56 -16.05
CA TYR A 168 -0.75 9.13 -16.34
C TYR A 168 -0.33 8.25 -15.16
N TYR A 169 0.85 8.52 -14.58
CA TYR A 169 1.40 7.74 -13.47
C TYR A 169 1.85 8.69 -12.34
N VAL A 170 0.87 9.18 -11.59
CA VAL A 170 1.07 10.19 -10.55
C VAL A 170 1.24 9.52 -9.19
N LEU A 171 2.30 9.89 -8.48
CA LEU A 171 2.62 9.42 -7.14
C LEU A 171 2.18 10.48 -6.11
N PRO A 172 1.46 10.11 -5.04
CA PRO A 172 1.33 10.95 -3.86
C PRO A 172 2.70 11.29 -3.26
N VAL A 173 2.85 12.54 -2.81
CA VAL A 173 4.02 13.01 -2.07
C VAL A 173 3.64 13.04 -0.59
N LEU A 174 4.18 12.14 0.22
CA LEU A 174 4.01 12.14 1.67
C LEU A 174 5.19 12.88 2.30
N MET A 175 4.94 13.95 3.04
CA MET A 175 5.96 14.76 3.70
C MET A 175 5.63 14.90 5.18
N GLY A 176 6.47 14.32 6.04
CA GLY A 176 6.17 14.20 7.46
C GLY A 176 4.90 13.38 7.67
N GLU A 177 3.86 14.01 8.20
CA GLU A 177 2.57 13.37 8.55
C GLU A 177 1.47 13.57 7.50
N HIS A 178 1.73 14.35 6.44
CA HIS A 178 0.68 14.77 5.51
C HIS A 178 1.06 14.51 4.06
N PHE A 179 0.04 14.25 3.23
CA PHE A 179 0.23 14.25 1.78
C PHE A 179 0.37 15.69 1.29
N ALA A 180 1.61 16.10 1.00
CA ALA A 180 1.94 17.45 0.58
C ALA A 180 1.61 17.72 -0.90
N GLY A 181 1.35 16.68 -1.69
CA GLY A 181 1.02 16.87 -3.10
C GLY A 181 1.05 15.62 -3.95
N ARG A 182 1.35 15.83 -5.22
CA ARG A 182 1.38 14.85 -6.30
C ARG A 182 2.54 15.15 -7.23
N ILE A 183 3.19 14.10 -7.73
CA ILE A 183 4.28 14.23 -8.70
C ILE A 183 4.18 13.17 -9.79
N GLU A 184 4.54 13.53 -11.02
CA GLU A 184 4.64 12.61 -12.16
C GLU A 184 6.09 12.48 -12.64
N PRO A 185 6.92 11.66 -11.98
CA PRO A 185 8.27 11.36 -12.45
C PRO A 185 8.22 10.34 -13.60
N VAL A 186 8.95 10.63 -14.67
CA VAL A 186 9.12 9.74 -15.83
C VAL A 186 10.59 9.41 -15.98
N VAL A 187 10.93 8.17 -15.67
CA VAL A 187 12.29 7.65 -15.81
C VAL A 187 12.50 7.09 -17.21
N ASN A 188 13.54 7.57 -17.90
CA ASN A 188 14.00 6.98 -19.15
C ASN A 188 15.24 6.13 -18.90
N LYS A 189 15.02 4.82 -18.79
CA LYS A 189 16.09 3.85 -18.51
C LYS A 189 17.18 3.77 -19.59
N LYS A 190 16.93 4.25 -20.82
CA LYS A 190 17.92 4.21 -21.90
C LYS A 190 18.97 5.30 -21.75
N THR A 191 18.54 6.49 -21.34
CA THR A 191 19.38 7.69 -21.20
C THR A 191 19.78 7.94 -19.74
N GLY A 192 19.14 7.27 -18.79
CA GLY A 192 19.48 7.36 -17.37
C GLY A 192 19.06 8.69 -16.73
N ASP A 193 18.05 9.35 -17.29
CA ASP A 193 17.47 10.61 -16.82
C ASP A 193 16.04 10.42 -16.31
N MET A 194 15.61 11.35 -15.45
CA MET A 194 14.25 11.46 -14.96
C MET A 194 13.69 12.83 -15.32
N GLN A 195 12.50 12.85 -15.90
CA GLN A 195 11.75 14.07 -16.15
C GLN A 195 10.57 14.16 -15.17
N ILE A 196 10.44 15.28 -14.46
CA ILE A 196 9.21 15.59 -13.73
C ILE A 196 8.23 16.24 -14.70
N LYS A 197 7.15 15.52 -15.06
CA LYS A 197 6.12 16.03 -15.99
C LYS A 197 5.10 16.94 -15.31
N GLY A 198 4.93 16.76 -14.02
CA GLY A 198 4.06 17.61 -13.22
C GLY A 198 4.34 17.44 -11.73
N LEU A 199 4.11 18.53 -11.01
CA LEU A 199 4.21 18.65 -9.57
C LEU A 199 3.04 19.53 -9.13
N TRP A 200 2.22 19.04 -8.20
CA TRP A 200 1.04 19.73 -7.71
C TRP A 200 1.00 19.63 -6.20
N PHE A 201 1.18 20.75 -5.52
CA PHE A 201 1.08 20.84 -4.07
C PHE A 201 -0.38 20.90 -3.60
N GLU A 202 -0.64 20.35 -2.42
CA GLU A 202 -1.92 20.53 -1.73
C GLU A 202 -2.07 21.96 -1.20
N SER A 203 -3.31 22.34 -0.90
CA SER A 203 -3.59 23.63 -0.27
C SER A 203 -2.85 23.74 1.07
N GLY A 204 -2.21 24.88 1.31
CA GLY A 204 -1.46 25.15 2.54
C GLY A 204 0.02 24.75 2.49
N ILE A 205 0.48 24.12 1.41
CA ILE A 205 1.92 23.86 1.20
C ILE A 205 2.53 25.00 0.39
N ASP A 206 3.50 25.70 0.99
CA ASP A 206 4.25 26.75 0.32
C ASP A 206 5.40 26.14 -0.49
N GLU A 207 5.27 26.17 -1.82
CA GLU A 207 6.32 25.72 -2.73
C GLU A 207 7.59 26.58 -2.66
N GLY A 208 7.51 27.78 -2.08
CA GLY A 208 8.62 28.68 -1.85
C GLY A 208 9.48 28.28 -0.65
N ASP A 209 8.92 27.53 0.30
CA ASP A 209 9.55 27.13 1.55
C ASP A 209 10.79 26.26 1.29
N THR A 210 11.90 26.66 1.92
CA THR A 210 13.19 25.97 1.78
C THR A 210 13.12 24.52 2.25
N HIS A 211 12.41 24.24 3.36
CA HIS A 211 12.24 22.89 3.90
C HIS A 211 11.46 21.98 2.95
N VAL A 212 10.39 22.49 2.33
CA VAL A 212 9.60 21.75 1.34
C VAL A 212 10.47 21.39 0.13
N LYS A 213 11.23 22.36 -0.39
CA LYS A 213 12.15 22.14 -1.53
C LYS A 213 13.23 21.12 -1.20
N THR A 214 13.97 21.34 -0.10
CA THR A 214 15.06 20.44 0.30
C THR A 214 14.56 19.03 0.55
N SER A 215 13.40 18.88 1.21
CA SER A 215 12.80 17.56 1.46
C SER A 215 12.44 16.84 0.16
N LEU A 216 11.86 17.56 -0.82
CA LEU A 216 11.52 16.99 -2.11
C LEU A 216 12.77 16.66 -2.94
N ASP A 217 13.78 17.54 -2.95
CA ASP A 217 15.06 17.31 -3.66
C ASP A 217 15.78 16.08 -3.10
N ASP A 218 15.84 15.94 -1.79
CA ASP A 218 16.42 14.76 -1.13
C ASP A 218 15.64 13.48 -1.45
N CYS A 219 14.31 13.57 -1.52
CA CYS A 219 13.44 12.47 -1.95
C CYS A 219 13.74 12.06 -3.40
N LEU A 220 13.80 13.02 -4.32
CA LEU A 220 14.12 12.79 -5.72
C LEU A 220 15.53 12.25 -5.90
N ALA A 221 16.49 12.68 -5.08
CA ALA A 221 17.84 12.13 -5.07
C ALA A 221 17.85 10.65 -4.66
N ARG A 222 17.09 10.27 -3.62
CA ARG A 222 16.91 8.86 -3.24
C ARG A 222 16.23 8.07 -4.36
N PHE A 223 15.18 8.63 -4.96
CA PHE A 223 14.44 7.99 -6.05
C PHE A 223 15.32 7.75 -7.29
N SER A 224 16.13 8.72 -7.68
CA SER A 224 17.12 8.59 -8.76
C SER A 224 18.15 7.51 -8.47
N ARG A 225 18.67 7.43 -7.22
CA ARG A 225 19.59 6.35 -6.82
C ARG A 225 18.92 4.97 -6.89
N PHE A 226 17.68 4.85 -6.41
CA PHE A 226 16.91 3.61 -6.49
C PHE A 226 16.73 3.15 -7.95
N HIS A 227 16.51 4.09 -8.86
CA HIS A 227 16.38 3.83 -10.29
C HIS A 227 17.71 3.74 -11.06
N GLN A 228 18.86 3.86 -10.36
CA GLN A 228 20.21 3.79 -10.94
C GLN A 228 20.42 4.82 -12.06
N LEU A 229 19.92 6.04 -11.84
CA LEU A 229 20.04 7.14 -12.81
C LEU A 229 21.39 7.83 -12.69
N SER A 230 21.94 8.21 -13.84
CA SER A 230 23.26 8.85 -13.95
C SER A 230 23.17 10.38 -14.00
N ASN A 231 21.99 10.93 -14.34
CA ASN A 231 21.76 12.38 -14.42
C ASN A 231 20.46 12.73 -13.67
N MET A 232 20.52 13.75 -12.82
CA MET A 232 19.36 14.35 -12.16
C MET A 232 19.01 15.68 -12.83
#